data_AF-A0A1Q6RAD1-F1
#
_entry.id   AF-A0A1Q6RAD1-F1
#
_cell.length_a   1.000
_cell.length_b   1.000
_cell.length_c   1.000
_cell.angle_alpha   90.00
_cell.angle_beta   90.00
_cell.angle_gamma   90.00
#
_symmetry.space_group_name_H-M   'P 1'
#
loop_
_entity.id
_entity.type
_entity.pdbx_description
1 polymer ?
#
loop_
_entity_poly.entity_id
_entity_poly.type
_entity_poly.pdbx_seq_one_letter_code
_entity_poly.pdbx_strand_id
1 'polypeptide(L)'
;MVILTKKRFGFVKQDGTERIDAERFLTKGGMEIEDAPDWIATDPLYALAVESGDLVPVNGKTLKAEAEAVAKAKKLTKAEGES
;
A
#
# COMPACT_ATOMS: atom_id res chain seq x y z
N MET A 1 -3.20 -3.16 -9.56
CA MET A 1 -3.66 -1.95 -8.82
C MET A 1 -2.55 -0.90 -8.72
N VAL A 2 -2.87 0.36 -8.38
CA VAL A 2 -1.86 1.40 -8.07
C VAL A 2 -1.93 1.73 -6.59
N ILE A 3 -0.78 1.80 -5.93
CA ILE A 3 -0.69 2.07 -4.49
C ILE A 3 0.36 3.16 -4.21
N LEU A 4 0.18 3.82 -3.08
CA LEU A 4 1.14 4.73 -2.46
C LEU A 4 1.49 4.16 -1.09
N THR A 5 2.77 3.96 -0.77
CA THR A 5 3.18 3.43 0.54
C THR A 5 4.18 4.33 1.26
N LYS A 6 3.94 4.60 2.54
CA LYS A 6 4.85 5.37 3.42
C LYS A 6 6.03 4.50 3.88
N LYS A 7 5.75 3.27 4.29
CA LYS A 7 6.74 2.25 4.70
C LYS A 7 6.85 1.16 3.63
N ARG A 8 7.93 0.37 3.71
CA ARG A 8 8.06 -0.84 2.89
C ARG A 8 7.24 -1.97 3.48
N PHE A 9 6.44 -2.61 2.64
CA PHE A 9 5.66 -3.79 3.00
C PHE A 9 6.05 -4.96 2.11
N GLY A 10 6.21 -6.14 2.71
CA GLY A 10 6.41 -7.39 2.00
C GLY A 10 5.14 -8.23 2.05
N PHE A 11 4.39 -8.26 0.96
CA PHE A 11 3.19 -9.07 0.83
C PHE A 11 3.56 -10.46 0.33
N VAL A 12 2.85 -11.48 0.83
CA VAL A 12 3.04 -12.86 0.42
C VAL A 12 1.70 -13.39 -0.06
N LYS A 13 1.67 -13.89 -1.29
CA LYS A 13 0.45 -14.45 -1.86
C LYS A 13 0.04 -15.72 -1.10
N GLN A 14 -1.17 -15.75 -0.57
CA GLN A 14 -1.71 -16.87 0.21
C GLN A 14 -2.67 -17.70 -0.63
N ASP A 15 -2.15 -18.49 -1.57
CA ASP A 15 -2.95 -19.36 -2.46
C ASP A 15 -2.81 -20.87 -2.18
N GLY A 16 -2.24 -21.23 -1.02
CA GLY A 16 -2.01 -22.63 -0.63
C GLY A 16 -0.64 -23.18 -1.05
N THR A 17 0.13 -22.43 -1.82
CA THR A 17 1.55 -22.69 -2.08
C THR A 17 2.37 -22.59 -0.79
N GLU A 18 3.39 -23.43 -0.63
CA GLU A 18 4.33 -23.33 0.50
C GLU A 18 4.96 -21.93 0.55
N ARG A 19 5.14 -21.39 1.76
CA ARG A 19 5.59 -20.01 1.96
C ARG A 19 6.94 -19.69 1.31
N ILE A 20 7.78 -20.70 1.11
CA ILE A 20 9.09 -20.56 0.47
C ILE A 20 8.97 -20.29 -1.03
N ASP A 21 7.98 -20.89 -1.68
CA ASP A 21 7.70 -20.77 -3.12
C ASP A 21 6.60 -19.73 -3.43
N ALA A 22 5.93 -19.21 -2.40
CA ALA A 22 4.89 -18.21 -2.55
C ALA A 22 5.40 -16.93 -3.21
N GLU A 23 4.59 -16.39 -4.14
CA GLU A 23 4.88 -15.12 -4.80
C GLU A 23 4.93 -13.98 -3.78
N ARG A 24 5.94 -13.10 -3.93
CA ARG A 24 6.18 -11.99 -3.01
C ARG A 24 6.18 -10.68 -3.76
N PHE A 25 5.63 -9.67 -3.12
CA PHE A 25 5.69 -8.30 -3.61
C PHE A 25 6.24 -7.39 -2.51
N LEU A 26 7.31 -6.67 -2.80
CA LEU A 26 7.92 -5.72 -1.89
C LEU A 26 7.66 -4.32 -2.41
N THR A 27 6.98 -3.49 -1.62
CA THR A 27 6.73 -2.10 -1.99
C THR A 27 8.00 -1.26 -1.87
N LYS A 28 8.08 -0.17 -2.64
CA LYS A 28 9.19 0.79 -2.59
C LYS A 28 9.22 1.57 -1.27
N GLY A 29 8.04 1.91 -0.74
CA GLY A 29 7.88 2.78 0.42
C GLY A 29 8.14 4.25 0.08
N GLY A 30 8.35 5.10 1.10
CA GLY A 30 8.84 6.47 0.89
C GLY A 30 7.83 7.45 0.27
N MET A 31 6.55 7.10 0.27
CA MET A 31 5.47 7.84 -0.41
C MET A 31 5.65 7.86 -1.93
N GLU A 32 6.20 6.77 -2.49
CA GLU A 32 6.24 6.56 -3.93
C GLU A 32 4.97 5.86 -4.43
N ILE A 33 4.49 6.29 -5.60
CA ILE A 33 3.39 5.63 -6.31
C ILE A 33 3.98 4.51 -7.16
N GLU A 34 3.38 3.33 -7.06
CA GLU A 34 3.80 2.15 -7.82
C GLU A 34 2.61 1.28 -8.24
N ASP A 35 2.80 0.54 -9.33
CA ASP A 35 1.86 -0.50 -9.73
C ASP A 35 2.17 -1.75 -8.90
N ALA A 36 1.12 -2.34 -8.32
CA ALA A 36 1.20 -3.50 -7.46
C ALA A 36 0.21 -4.58 -7.95
N PRO A 37 0.52 -5.86 -7.73
CA PRO A 37 -0.40 -6.94 -8.07
C PRO A 37 -1.72 -6.83 -7.29
N ASP A 38 -2.86 -7.06 -7.93
CA ASP A 38 -4.16 -6.94 -7.25
C ASP A 38 -4.34 -7.97 -6.12
N TRP A 39 -3.59 -9.07 -6.14
CA TRP A 39 -3.65 -10.09 -5.08
C TRP A 39 -3.11 -9.61 -3.74
N ILE A 40 -2.33 -8.52 -3.68
CA ILE A 40 -1.84 -8.04 -2.37
C ILE A 40 -3.00 -7.64 -1.44
N ALA A 41 -4.16 -7.29 -2.01
CA ALA A 41 -5.35 -6.94 -1.24
C ALA A 41 -5.96 -8.13 -0.47
N THR A 42 -5.55 -9.37 -0.78
CA THR A 42 -5.96 -10.56 -0.03
C THR A 42 -5.07 -10.85 1.17
N ASP A 43 -3.90 -10.21 1.27
CA ASP A 43 -3.00 -10.35 2.42
C ASP A 43 -3.55 -9.53 3.61
N PRO A 44 -3.71 -10.10 4.82
CA PRO A 44 -4.19 -9.37 6.00
C PRO A 44 -3.39 -8.10 6.32
N LEU A 45 -2.10 -8.06 5.98
CA LEU A 45 -1.25 -6.90 6.15
C LEU A 45 -1.74 -5.69 5.34
N TYR A 46 -2.41 -5.92 4.21
CA TYR A 46 -2.91 -4.85 3.36
C TYR A 46 -3.98 -4.02 4.08
N ALA A 47 -4.98 -4.68 4.69
CA ALA A 47 -6.04 -4.01 5.42
C ALA A 47 -5.48 -3.19 6.59
N LEU A 48 -4.52 -3.75 7.33
CA LEU A 48 -3.84 -3.06 8.44
C LEU A 48 -3.05 -1.83 7.96
N ALA A 49 -2.34 -1.94 6.84
CA ALA A 49 -1.58 -0.82 6.28
C ALA A 49 -2.50 0.29 5.71
N VAL A 50 -3.67 -0.06 5.19
CA VAL A 50 -4.69 0.90 4.76
C VAL A 50 -5.30 1.62 5.95
N GLU A 51 -5.64 0.88 7.01
CA GLU A 51 -6.22 1.44 8.23
C GLU A 51 -5.25 2.40 8.94
N SER A 52 -3.95 2.06 9.00
CA SER A 52 -2.93 2.96 9.55
C SER A 52 -2.64 4.16 8.64
N GLY A 53 -3.07 4.14 7.38
CA GLY A 53 -2.73 5.14 6.38
C GLY A 53 -1.28 5.04 5.87
N ASP A 54 -0.53 4.00 6.25
CA ASP A 54 0.80 3.73 5.70
C ASP A 54 0.73 3.20 4.26
N LEU A 55 -0.44 2.70 3.82
CA LEU A 55 -0.75 2.35 2.43
C LEU A 55 -2.03 3.07 2.00
N VAL A 56 -1.99 3.71 0.83
CA VAL A 56 -3.16 4.33 0.22
C VAL A 56 -3.37 3.75 -1.19
N PRO A 57 -4.47 3.02 -1.45
CA PRO A 57 -4.82 2.64 -2.81
C PRO A 57 -5.17 3.88 -3.64
N VAL A 58 -4.63 3.96 -4.84
CA VAL A 58 -4.89 5.04 -5.80
C VAL A 58 -6.00 4.60 -6.73
N ASN A 59 -7.18 5.21 -6.60
CA ASN A 59 -8.35 4.82 -7.37
C ASN A 59 -8.33 5.46 -8.77
N GLY A 60 -7.61 4.82 -9.69
CA GLY A 60 -7.47 5.24 -11.09
C GLY A 60 -6.06 5.73 -11.45
N LYS A 61 -5.69 5.61 -12.73
CA LYS A 61 -4.36 5.97 -13.25
C LYS A 61 -4.29 7.42 -13.76
N THR A 62 -4.86 8.36 -13.00
CA THR A 62 -4.88 9.78 -13.38
C THR A 62 -4.03 10.60 -12.41
N LEU A 63 -3.37 11.65 -12.91
CA LEU A 63 -2.59 12.59 -12.10
C LEU A 63 -3.39 13.16 -10.92
N LYS A 64 -4.71 13.33 -11.10
CA LYS A 64 -5.61 13.79 -10.05
C LYS A 64 -5.74 12.75 -8.92
N ALA A 65 -5.98 11.48 -9.26
CA ALA A 65 -6.07 10.41 -8.27
C ALA A 65 -4.76 10.23 -7.49
N GLU A 66 -3.63 10.35 -8.18
CA GLU A 66 -2.29 10.31 -7.58
C GLU A 66 -2.09 11.47 -6.58
N ALA A 67 -2.45 12.70 -6.96
CA ALA A 67 -2.36 13.86 -6.07
C ALA A 67 -3.28 13.74 -4.84
N GLU A 68 -4.49 13.21 -5.02
CA GLU A 68 -5.44 12.97 -3.93
C GLU A 68 -4.92 11.92 -2.94
N ALA A 69 -4.28 10.86 -3.43
CA ALA A 69 -3.66 9.84 -2.60
C ALA A 69 -2.51 10.41 -1.76
N VAL A 70 -1.63 11.22 -2.37
CA VAL A 70 -0.53 11.89 -1.65
C VAL A 70 -1.08 12.85 -0.60
N ALA A 71 -2.11 13.62 -0.92
CA ALA A 71 -2.73 14.54 0.04
C ALA A 71 -3.37 13.79 1.21
N LYS A 72 -4.04 12.66 0.95
CA LYS A 72 -4.63 11.82 1.99
C LYS A 72 -3.56 11.24 2.91
N ALA A 73 -2.51 10.67 2.34
CA ALA A 73 -1.40 10.10 3.10
C ALA A 73 -0.71 11.14 3.99
N LYS A 74 -0.49 12.37 3.48
CA LYS A 74 0.09 13.50 4.26
C LYS A 74 -0.81 13.96 5.41
N LYS A 75 -2.13 13.97 5.24
CA LYS A 75 -3.07 14.35 6.31
C LYS A 75 -3.05 13.35 7.46
N LEU A 76 -3.03 12.05 7.16
CA LEU A 76 -2.94 11.01 8.18
C LEU A 76 -1.61 11.08 8.96
N THR A 77 -0.49 11.37 8.30
CA THR A 77 0.80 11.54 8.98
C THR A 77 0.83 12.71 9.95
N LYS A 78 0.11 13.80 9.62
CA LYS A 78 0.06 14.98 10.49
C LYS A 78 -0.77 14.73 11.76
N ALA A 79 -1.84 13.92 11.65
CA ALA A 79 -2.65 13.53 12.81
C ALA A 79 -1.88 12.63 13.80
N GLU A 80 -0.97 11.77 13.32
CA GLU A 80 -0.12 10.94 14.20
C GLU A 80 0.94 11.74 14.97
N GLY A 81 1.31 12.94 14.49
CA GLY A 81 2.38 13.76 15.10
C GLY A 81 1.90 14.83 16.09
N GLU A 82 0.59 15.04 16.23
CA GLU A 82 -0.03 16.01 17.16
C GLU A 82 -0.67 15.33 18.40
N SER A 83 -0.35 14.06 18.67
CA SER A 83 -0.81 13.34 19.89
C SER A 83 0.22 13.34 21.01
#